data_AF-A0A822AL30-F1
#
_entry.id   AF-A0A822AL30-F1
#
_cell.length_a   1.000
_cell.length_b   1.000
_cell.length_c   1.000
_cell.angle_alpha   90.00
_cell.angle_beta   90.00
_cell.angle_gamma   90.00
#
_symmetry.space_group_name_H-M   'P 1'
#
loop_
_entity.id
_entity.type
_entity.pdbx_description
1 polymer ?
#
loop_
_entity_poly.entity_id
_entity_poly.type
_entity_poly.pdbx_seq_one_letter_code
_entity_poly.pdbx_strand_id
1 'polypeptide(L)' 'ATLEIVTDKSQEGSQFVRGFGGVGGILRYKVDLQNLNIDEDAEPIDYSDYD' A
#
# COMPACT_ATOMS: atom_id res chain seq x y z
N ALA A 1 4.37 3.44 -12.98
CA ALA A 1 4.77 2.57 -11.84
C ALA A 1 5.12 1.20 -12.41
N THR A 2 5.95 0.42 -11.71
CA THR A 2 6.28 -0.96 -12.10
C THR A 2 5.62 -1.90 -11.11
N LEU A 3 4.88 -2.88 -11.60
CA LEU A 3 4.26 -3.91 -10.77
C LEU A 3 5.19 -5.12 -10.72
N GLU A 4 5.48 -5.59 -9.51
CA GLU A 4 6.25 -6.81 -9.28
C GLU A 4 5.45 -7.76 -8.39
N ILE A 5 5.39 -9.03 -8.79
CA ILE A 5 4.72 -10.08 -8.03
C ILE A 5 5.77 -10.84 -7.23
N VAL A 6 5.57 -10.92 -5.92
CA VAL A 6 6.46 -11.60 -4.98
C VAL A 6 5.77 -12.82 -4.36
N THR A 7 6.57 -13.77 -3.86
CA THR A 7 6.07 -14.95 -3.13
C THR A 7 6.70 -14.99 -1.74
N ASP A 8 6.08 -15.70 -0.80
CA ASP A 8 6.52 -15.82 0.59
C ASP A 8 7.68 -16.82 0.80
N LYS A 9 8.19 -17.43 -0.27
CA LYS A 9 9.22 -18.48 -0.21
C LYS A 9 10.59 -17.98 0.22
N SER A 10 10.85 -16.68 0.15
CA SER A 10 12.07 -16.07 0.70
C SER A 10 11.82 -15.49 2.10
N GLN A 11 12.90 -15.30 2.86
CA GLN A 11 12.81 -14.69 4.19
C GLN A 11 12.22 -13.27 4.09
N GLU A 12 12.62 -12.51 3.07
CA GLU A 12 12.14 -11.16 2.79
C GLU A 12 10.68 -11.16 2.33
N GLY A 13 10.27 -12.11 1.49
CA GLY A 13 8.88 -12.24 1.04
C GLY A 13 7.94 -12.61 2.19
N SER A 14 8.37 -13.52 3.06
CA SER A 14 7.65 -13.83 4.30
C SER A 14 7.52 -12.62 5.22
N GLN A 15 8.57 -11.80 5.35
CA GLN A 15 8.51 -10.54 6.11
C GLN A 15 7.58 -9.52 5.46
N PHE A 16 7.56 -9.45 4.13
CA PHE A 16 6.68 -8.54 3.39
C PHE A 16 5.20 -8.88 3.64
N VAL A 17 4.84 -10.17 3.58
CA VAL A 17 3.47 -10.61 3.88
C VAL A 17 3.09 -10.33 5.33
N ARG A 18 3.97 -10.66 6.30
CA ARG A 18 3.67 -10.50 7.73
C ARG A 18 3.71 -9.05 8.22
N GLY A 19 4.59 -8.24 7.66
CA GLY A 19 4.82 -6.85 8.07
C GLY A 19 3.91 -5.84 7.36
N PHE A 20 3.55 -6.09 6.10
CA PHE A 20 2.80 -5.14 5.26
C PHE A 20 1.48 -5.72 4.71
N GLY A 21 1.07 -6.93 5.12
CA GLY A 21 -0.17 -7.56 4.64
C GLY A 21 -0.10 -8.06 3.19
N GLY A 22 1.09 -8.12 2.60
CA GLY A 22 1.31 -8.63 1.24
C GLY A 22 1.08 -7.61 0.12
N VAL A 23 0.82 -6.34 0.44
CA VAL A 23 0.70 -5.25 -0.53
C VAL A 23 1.61 -4.10 -0.11
N GLY A 24 2.31 -3.48 -1.06
CA GLY A 24 3.24 -2.40 -0.78
C GLY A 24 3.83 -1.79 -2.05
N GLY A 25 4.68 -0.78 -1.88
CA GLY A 25 5.30 -0.08 -3.01
C GLY A 25 6.56 0.66 -2.60
N ILE A 26 7.46 0.86 -3.58
CA ILE A 26 8.69 1.62 -3.42
C ILE A 26 8.44 3.06 -3.88
N LEU A 27 8.56 4.01 -2.95
CA LEU A 27 8.40 5.44 -3.24
C LEU A 27 9.69 6.00 -3.85
N ARG A 28 9.55 6.79 -4.92
CA ARG A 28 10.70 7.43 -5.60
C ARG A 28 11.29 8.60 -4.81
N TYR A 29 10.49 9.22 -3.95
CA TYR A 29 10.86 10.38 -3.16
C TYR A 29 10.43 10.19 -1.71
N LYS A 30 11.11 10.89 -0.80
CA LYS A 30 10.75 10.90 0.61
C LYS A 30 9.40 11.61 0.78
N VAL A 31 8.48 10.95 1.48
CA VAL A 31 7.17 11.49 1.86
C VAL A 31 7.10 11.51 3.38
N ASP A 32 6.45 12.53 3.95
CA ASP A 32 6.10 12.56 5.36
C ASP A 32 4.73 11.92 5.57
N LEU A 33 4.72 10.73 6.17
CA LEU A 33 3.50 9.96 6.44
C LEU A 33 2.91 10.22 7.83
N GLN A 34 3.58 10.99 8.69
CA GLN A 34 3.13 11.18 10.07
C GLN A 34 1.81 11.95 10.17
N ASN A 35 1.52 12.78 9.16
CA ASN A 35 0.30 13.59 9.08
C ASN A 35 -0.80 12.92 8.24
N LEU A 36 -0.60 11.69 7.77
CA LEU A 36 -1.59 10.97 6.99
C LEU A 36 -2.60 10.31 7.94
N ASN A 37 -3.56 11.09 8.42
CA ASN A 37 -4.73 10.55 9.11
C ASN A 37 -5.67 9.95 8.09
N ILE A 38 -5.65 8.63 7.98
CA ILE A 38 -6.67 7.87 7.26
C ILE A 38 -7.81 7.69 8.25
N ASP A 39 -8.96 8.31 7.97
CA ASP A 39 -10.18 8.05 8.70
C ASP A 39 -10.71 6.68 8.25
N GLU A 40 -10.56 5.66 9.09
CA GLU A 40 -10.95 4.27 8.79
C GLU A 40 -12.46 4.12 8.61
N ASP A 41 -13.24 5.06 9.16
CA ASP A 41 -14.70 5.09 9.07
C ASP A 41 -15.21 6.02 7.95
N ALA A 42 -14.31 6.61 7.15
CA ALA A 42 -14.72 7.44 6.04
C ALA A 42 -15.44 6.62 4.96
N GLU A 43 -16.63 7.08 4.57
CA GLU A 43 -17.38 6.49 3.46
C GLU A 43 -16.52 6.49 2.19
N PRO A 44 -16.49 5.37 1.43
CA PRO A 44 -15.78 5.31 0.17
C PRO A 44 -16.23 6.42 -0.76
N ILE A 45 -15.29 7.22 -1.26
CA ILE A 45 -15.60 8.26 -2.24
C ILE A 45 -15.96 7.56 -3.55
N ASP A 46 -17.22 7.65 -3.95
CA ASP A 46 -17.70 7.18 -5.24
C ASP A 46 -17.27 8.16 -6.34
N TYR A 47 -16.31 7.75 -7.15
CA TYR A 47 -15.83 8.53 -8.30
C TYR A 47 -16.57 8.16 -9.59
N SER A 48 -17.54 7.26 -9.57
CA SER A 48 -18.21 6.77 -10.79
C SER A 48 -19.07 7.83 -11.49
N ASP A 49 -19.47 8.89 -10.78
CA ASP A 49 -20.23 10.01 -11.32
C ASP A 49 -19.36 11.08 -12.02
N TYR A 50 -18.03 10.97 -11.98
CA TYR A 50 -17.09 11.88 -12.64
C TYR A 50 -16.47 11.22 -13.88
N ASP A 51 -17.18 11.28 -15.01
CA ASP A 51 -16.69 10.93 -16.35
C ASP A 51 -16.49 12.20 -17.21
#